data_AF-A0ABD7RT94-F1
#
_entry.id   AF-A0ABD7RT94-F1
#
_cell.length_a   1.000
_cell.length_b   1.000
_cell.length_c   1.000
_cell.angle_alpha   90.00
_cell.angle_beta   90.00
_cell.angle_gamma   90.00
#
_symmetry.space_group_name_H-M   'P 1'
#
loop_
_entity.id
_entity.type
_entity.pdbx_description
1 polymer ?
#
loop_
_entity_poly.entity_id
_entity_poly.type
_entity_poly.pdbx_seq_one_letter_code
_entity_poly.pdbx_strand_id
1 'polypeptide(L)'
;MPEIHEVATLTSKGQITLPKPIRQVLGVDTGAKVAFDLRGGEVIVTRADAEHEDPAIGAFLGLLEADIRAGRHVQALPEDLARAMLANAGRVVNLDEDIEGDVAL
;
A
#
# COMPACT_ATOMS: atom_id res chain seq x y z
N MET A 1 -4.85 -0.45 10.47
CA MET A 1 -5.49 -1.52 9.67
C MET A 1 -6.27 -2.42 10.62
N PRO A 2 -7.44 -2.93 10.23
CA PRO A 2 -8.20 -3.83 11.09
C PRO A 2 -7.44 -5.13 11.33
N GLU A 3 -7.39 -5.57 12.59
CA GLU A 3 -6.91 -6.90 12.96
C GLU A 3 -8.00 -7.92 12.59
N ILE A 4 -7.67 -8.87 11.71
CA ILE A 4 -8.60 -9.93 11.29
C ILE A 4 -8.16 -11.23 11.96
N HIS A 5 -8.97 -11.72 12.89
CA HIS A 5 -8.76 -13.00 13.56
C HIS A 5 -9.77 -14.03 13.04
N GLU A 6 -9.27 -15.10 12.43
CA GLU A 6 -10.07 -16.19 11.87
C GLU A 6 -9.46 -17.53 12.26
N VAL A 7 -10.29 -18.56 12.43
CA VAL A 7 -9.86 -19.91 12.79
C VAL A 7 -10.05 -20.84 11.59
N ALA A 8 -9.05 -21.68 11.33
CA ALA A 8 -9.10 -22.70 10.28
C ALA A 8 -8.77 -24.08 10.85
N THR A 9 -9.43 -25.11 10.30
CA THR A 9 -9.19 -26.50 10.69
C THR A 9 -8.17 -27.14 9.77
N LEU A 10 -7.17 -27.79 10.36
CA LEU A 10 -6.23 -28.64 9.62
C LEU A 10 -6.94 -29.93 9.19
N THR A 11 -6.96 -30.20 7.90
CA THR A 11 -7.48 -31.46 7.36
C THR A 11 -6.53 -32.62 7.67
N SER A 12 -6.99 -33.86 7.52
CA SER A 12 -6.17 -35.06 7.69
C SER A 12 -4.97 -35.13 6.73
N LYS A 13 -5.00 -34.39 5.63
CA LYS A 13 -3.91 -34.30 4.66
C LYS A 13 -2.93 -33.15 4.95
N GLY A 14 -3.06 -32.50 6.11
CA GLY A 14 -2.21 -31.35 6.48
C GLY A 14 -2.54 -30.07 5.71
N GLN A 15 -3.70 -29.99 5.06
CA GLN A 15 -4.14 -28.77 4.36
C GLN A 15 -4.94 -27.88 5.30
N ILE A 16 -4.73 -26.57 5.24
CA ILE A 16 -5.60 -25.54 5.83
C ILE A 16 -6.27 -24.74 4.71
N THR A 17 -7.47 -24.25 4.96
CA THR A 17 -8.13 -23.29 4.06
C THR A 17 -7.88 -21.88 4.59
N LEU A 18 -7.40 -20.97 3.73
CA LEU A 18 -7.34 -19.56 4.08
C LEU A 18 -8.79 -19.01 4.17
N PRO A 19 -9.21 -18.47 5.33
CA PRO A 19 -10.53 -17.88 5.50
C PRO A 19 -10.80 -16.78 4.48
N LYS A 20 -12.07 -16.64 4.05
CA LYS A 20 -12.46 -15.69 3.00
C LYS A 20 -11.97 -14.25 3.27
N PRO A 21 -12.11 -13.67 4.48
CA PRO A 21 -11.63 -12.32 4.75
C PRO A 21 -10.11 -12.17 4.54
N ILE A 22 -9.34 -13.15 5.01
CA ILE A 22 -7.87 -13.17 4.85
C ILE A 22 -7.49 -13.26 3.37
N ARG A 23 -8.17 -14.13 2.60
CA ARG A 23 -7.92 -14.24 1.15
C ARG A 23 -8.15 -12.95 0.39
N GLN A 24 -9.24 -12.24 0.72
CA GLN A 24 -9.60 -10.99 0.07
C GLN A 24 -8.58 -9.89 0.37
N VAL A 25 -8.13 -9.78 1.61
CA VAL A 25 -7.10 -8.80 2.00
C VAL A 25 -5.74 -9.13 1.37
N LEU A 26 -5.37 -10.41 1.30
CA LEU A 26 -4.13 -10.84 0.63
C LEU A 26 -4.22 -10.80 -0.91
N GLY A 27 -5.41 -10.56 -1.48
CA GLY A 27 -5.62 -10.58 -2.93
C GLY A 27 -5.23 -11.91 -3.58
N VAL A 28 -5.55 -13.03 -2.92
CA VAL A 28 -5.22 -14.39 -3.40
C VAL A 28 -6.47 -15.11 -3.91
N ASP A 29 -6.44 -15.44 -5.19
CA ASP A 29 -7.49 -16.20 -5.88
C ASP A 29 -7.08 -17.65 -6.15
N THR A 30 -8.00 -18.43 -6.70
CA THR A 30 -7.75 -19.83 -7.09
C THR A 30 -6.53 -19.94 -7.99
N GLY A 31 -5.54 -20.73 -7.58
CA GLY A 31 -4.30 -20.94 -8.32
C GLY A 31 -3.17 -19.97 -7.96
N ALA A 32 -3.45 -18.92 -7.17
CA ALA A 32 -2.41 -18.04 -6.64
C ALA A 32 -1.51 -18.78 -5.63
N LYS A 33 -0.24 -18.39 -5.57
CA LYS A 33 0.74 -18.95 -4.63
C LYS A 33 0.88 -18.06 -3.41
N VAL A 34 1.03 -18.70 -2.25
CA VAL A 34 1.38 -18.04 -0.99
C VAL A 34 2.70 -18.60 -0.46
N ALA A 35 3.48 -17.75 0.19
CA ALA A 35 4.68 -18.13 0.91
C ALA A 35 4.37 -18.26 2.40
N PHE A 36 5.03 -19.21 3.06
CA PHE A 36 4.92 -19.46 4.50
C PHE A 36 6.29 -19.26 5.13
N ASP A 37 6.40 -18.30 6.05
CA ASP A 37 7.60 -18.07 6.85
C ASP A 37 7.32 -18.43 8.31
N LEU A 38 8.25 -19.11 8.97
CA LEU A 38 8.20 -19.38 10.40
C LEU A 38 9.08 -18.38 11.15
N ARG A 39 8.50 -17.58 12.04
CA ARG A 39 9.23 -16.58 12.85
C ARG A 39 8.76 -16.60 14.29
N GLY A 40 9.65 -16.88 15.24
CA GLY A 40 9.32 -16.79 16.67
C GLY A 40 8.18 -17.69 17.15
N GLY A 41 7.86 -18.76 16.42
CA GLY A 41 6.71 -19.63 16.69
C GLY A 41 5.42 -19.24 15.97
N GLU A 42 5.43 -18.13 15.22
CA GLU A 42 4.33 -17.69 14.37
C GLU A 42 4.59 -18.08 12.92
N VAL A 43 3.51 -18.39 12.21
CA VAL A 43 3.54 -18.61 10.76
C VAL A 43 2.99 -17.37 10.07
N ILE A 44 3.84 -16.71 9.29
CA ILE A 44 3.47 -15.57 8.46
C ILE A 44 3.16 -16.09 7.07
N VAL A 45 1.98 -15.71 6.55
CA VAL A 45 1.54 -16.07 5.20
C VAL A 45 1.50 -14.81 4.35
N THR A 46 2.22 -14.82 3.23
CA THR A 46 2.26 -13.71 2.27
C THR A 46 1.93 -14.19 0.86
N ARG A 47 1.56 -13.29 -0.05
CA ARG A 47 1.45 -13.63 -1.47
C ARG A 47 2.86 -13.89 -2.01
N ALA A 48 3.07 -15.02 -2.68
CA ALA A 48 4.39 -15.36 -3.22
C ALA A 48 4.76 -14.50 -4.44
N ASP A 49 3.77 -14.19 -5.28
CA ASP A 49 3.92 -13.37 -6.49
C ASP A 49 3.61 -11.90 -6.15
N ALA A 50 4.30 -11.35 -5.15
CA ALA A 50 4.06 -9.99 -4.65
C ALA A 50 4.86 -8.90 -5.38
N GLU A 51 5.61 -9.23 -6.43
CA GLU A 51 6.04 -8.22 -7.38
C GLU A 51 4.82 -7.81 -8.22
N HIS A 52 4.11 -6.81 -7.73
CA HIS A 52 3.19 -6.06 -8.57
C HIS A 52 4.04 -5.24 -9.55
N GLU A 53 4.43 -5.88 -10.65
CA GLU A 53 4.92 -5.18 -11.82
C GLU A 53 3.71 -4.64 -12.59
N ASP A 54 3.30 -3.42 -12.28
CA ASP A 54 2.41 -2.67 -13.15
C ASP A 54 3.27 -1.97 -14.21
N PRO A 55 3.25 -2.43 -15.48
CA PRO A 55 4.10 -1.87 -16.51
C PRO A 55 3.72 -0.42 -16.84
N ALA A 56 2.47 0.00 -16.61
CA ALA A 56 2.06 1.38 -16.83
C ALA A 56 2.59 2.30 -15.71
N ILE A 57 2.48 1.88 -14.44
CA ILE A 57 3.08 2.61 -13.32
C ILE A 57 4.61 2.64 -13.47
N GLY A 58 5.24 1.51 -13.80
CA GLY A 58 6.68 1.44 -14.01
C GLY A 58 7.15 2.38 -15.12
N ALA A 59 6.49 2.36 -16.28
CA ALA A 59 6.81 3.27 -17.37
C ALA A 59 6.58 4.75 -17.00
N PHE A 60 5.50 5.05 -16.26
CA PHE A 60 5.20 6.40 -15.80
C PHE A 60 6.24 6.92 -14.80
N LEU A 61 6.66 6.08 -13.83
CA LEU A 61 7.72 6.42 -12.90
C LEU A 61 9.06 6.66 -13.61
N GLY A 62 9.37 5.86 -14.64
CA GLY A 62 10.54 6.08 -15.48
C GLY A 62 10.51 7.41 -16.23
N LEU A 63 9.34 7.82 -16.72
CA LEU A 63 9.14 9.15 -17.33
C LEU A 63 9.41 10.27 -16.31
N LEU A 64 8.81 10.20 -15.12
CA LEU A 64 9.00 11.19 -14.06
C LEU A 64 10.47 11.30 -13.64
N GLU A 65 11.15 10.17 -13.49
CA GLU A 65 12.58 10.14 -13.15
C GLU A 65 13.42 10.87 -14.21
N ALA A 66 13.18 10.58 -15.48
CA ALA A 66 13.91 11.20 -16.59
C ALA A 66 13.69 12.72 -16.65
N ASP A 67 12.47 13.19 -16.40
CA ASP A 67 12.13 14.62 -16.37
C ASP A 67 12.79 15.32 -15.18
N ILE A 68 12.69 14.76 -13.98
CA ILE A 68 13.33 15.31 -12.77
C ILE A 68 14.84 15.40 -12.96
N ARG A 69 15.48 14.34 -13.46
CA ARG A 69 16.93 14.30 -13.72
C ARG A 69 17.37 15.35 -14.74
N ALA A 70 16.51 15.63 -15.73
CA ALA A 70 16.76 16.65 -16.73
C ALA A 70 16.33 18.06 -16.29
N GLY A 71 15.79 18.22 -15.07
CA GLY A 71 15.24 19.49 -14.60
C GLY A 71 14.01 19.98 -15.37
N ARG A 72 13.32 19.08 -16.08
CA ARG A 72 12.08 19.40 -16.79
C ARG A 72 10.89 19.26 -15.85
N HIS A 73 9.89 20.13 -15.99
CA HIS A 73 8.65 20.11 -15.21
C HIS A 73 8.83 20.18 -13.68
N VAL A 74 10.06 20.47 -13.20
CA VAL A 74 10.37 20.79 -11.82
C VAL A 74 10.48 22.30 -11.72
N GLN A 75 9.63 22.90 -10.89
CA GLN A 75 9.60 24.33 -10.65
C GLN A 75 9.61 24.62 -9.15
N ALA A 76 9.99 25.86 -8.79
CA ALA A 76 9.83 26.32 -7.43
C ALA A 76 8.34 26.27 -7.02
N LEU A 77 8.08 26.05 -5.73
CA LEU A 77 6.73 26.15 -5.20
C LEU A 77 6.17 27.55 -5.49
N PRO A 78 4.91 27.66 -5.94
CA PRO A 78 4.22 28.95 -5.99
C PRO A 78 4.31 29.64 -4.63
N GLU A 79 4.51 30.96 -4.62
CA GLU A 79 4.79 31.71 -3.39
C GLU A 79 3.69 31.53 -2.34
N ASP A 80 2.43 31.56 -2.76
CA ASP A 80 1.29 31.37 -1.88
C ASP A 80 1.27 29.97 -1.24
N LEU A 81 1.62 28.94 -2.02
CA LEU A 81 1.73 27.57 -1.50
C LEU A 81 2.90 27.44 -0.53
N ALA A 82 4.06 27.99 -0.86
CA ALA A 82 5.23 27.98 0.02
C ALA A 82 4.93 28.68 1.35
N ARG A 83 4.25 29.83 1.31
CA ARG A 83 3.83 30.58 2.50
C ARG A 83 2.83 29.79 3.34
N ALA A 84 1.85 29.15 2.72
CA ALA A 84 0.88 28.30 3.41
C ALA A 84 1.56 27.09 4.10
N MET A 85 2.51 26.44 3.42
CA MET A 85 3.28 25.34 4.00
C MET A 85 4.11 25.80 5.21
N LEU A 86 4.80 26.94 5.09
CA LEU A 86 5.57 27.52 6.20
C LEU A 86 4.69 27.90 7.40
N ALA A 87 3.52 28.51 7.14
CA ALA A 87 2.58 28.90 8.19
C ALA A 87 2.01 27.69 8.96
N ASN A 88 1.95 26.53 8.32
CA ASN A 88 1.49 25.27 8.93
C ASN A 88 2.64 24.33 9.34
N ALA A 89 3.91 24.74 9.16
CA ALA A 89 5.05 23.92 9.51
C ALA A 89 5.08 23.70 11.04
N GLY A 90 5.09 22.44 11.46
CA GLY A 90 5.08 22.05 12.88
C GLY A 90 3.68 22.00 13.52
N ARG A 91 2.62 22.24 12.76
CA ARG A 91 1.25 22.01 13.23
C ARG A 91 1.00 20.51 13.32
N VAL A 92 0.67 20.03 14.51
CA VAL A 92 0.21 18.64 14.70
C VAL A 92 -1.23 18.57 14.22
N VAL A 93 -1.46 17.77 13.19
CA VAL A 93 -2.78 17.49 12.64
C VAL A 93 -3.11 16.02 12.83
N ASN A 94 -4.37 15.70 13.09
CA ASN A 94 -4.83 14.33 13.08
C ASN A 94 -5.08 13.92 11.63
N LEU A 95 -4.25 13.01 11.09
CA LEU A 95 -4.38 12.54 9.72
C LEU A 95 -5.57 11.58 9.51
N ASP A 96 -6.18 11.11 10.60
CA ASP A 96 -7.35 10.24 10.58
C ASP A 96 -8.68 11.03 10.72
N GLU A 97 -8.64 12.36 10.80
CA GLU A 97 -9.85 13.20 10.85
C GLU A 97 -10.51 13.28 9.47
N ASP A 98 -11.85 13.34 9.44
CA ASP A 98 -12.60 13.51 8.21
C ASP A 98 -12.25 14.86 7.54
N ILE A 99 -12.07 14.85 6.21
CA ILE A 99 -11.77 16.07 5.46
C ILE A 99 -13.07 16.88 5.31
N GLU A 100 -13.18 17.98 6.03
CA GLU A 100 -14.28 18.94 5.89
C GLU A 100 -13.97 20.03 4.85
N GLY A 101 -14.87 20.22 3.89
CA GLY A 101 -14.81 21.31 2.91
C GLY A 101 -15.05 20.86 1.46
N ASP A 102 -15.29 21.83 0.58
CA ASP A 102 -15.46 21.57 -0.84
C ASP A 102 -14.10 21.18 -1.47
N VAL A 103 -14.03 20.01 -2.10
CA VAL A 103 -12.89 19.64 -2.96
C VAL A 103 -13.16 20.13 -4.39
N ALA A 104 -12.27 20.96 -4.93
CA ALA A 104 -12.28 21.25 -6.35
C ALA A 104 -11.86 20.00 -7.12
N LEU A 105 -12.76 19.50 -7.99
CA LEU A 105 -12.49 18.42 -8.94
C LEU A 105 -11.78 18.94 -10.18
#